data_AF-A0A937NQ69-F1
#
_entry.id   AF-A0A937NQ69-F1
#
_cell.length_a   1.000
_cell.length_b   1.000
_cell.length_c   1.000
_cell.angle_alpha   90.00
_cell.angle_beta   90.00
_cell.angle_gamma   90.00
#
_symmetry.space_group_name_H-M   'P 1'
#
loop_
_entity.id
_entity.type
_entity.pdbx_description
1 polymer ?
#
loop_
_entity_poly.entity_id
_entity_poly.type
_entity_poly.pdbx_seq_one_letter_code
_entity_poly.pdbx_strand_id
1 'polypeptide(L)'
;MQRYAHHDDRSLALEIIPSWLDWVEQQDMAGAYMATWIAFNAIYVAEYKRPYAERAKNGPKYPKEPNEYGLKLIRLQGPPSERCMIRHTLGKLPPYFKWELLNLSSPTKKGDTCLSFFARRIPVWQDTEIAQDELKQLVNGVINVRRTLNQDTPHWTPVDLNALEQFTVEAAEGATPNIPTVLVNQIGDLLYTVRNNLFHGCKVSGDSNDDEVLRNALELLRAIVTFYINWTD
;
A
#
# COMPACT_ATOMS: atom_id res chain seq x y z
N MET A 1 12.32 31.14 -14.89
CA MET A 1 12.10 29.66 -14.91
C MET A 1 10.63 29.41 -14.57
N GLN A 2 9.74 29.78 -15.49
CA GLN A 2 8.27 29.75 -15.35
C GLN A 2 7.73 28.91 -16.53
N ARG A 3 7.74 27.59 -16.40
CA ARG A 3 7.27 26.69 -17.48
C ARG A 3 6.41 25.50 -17.04
N TYR A 4 5.90 25.52 -15.80
CA TYR A 4 4.97 24.49 -15.29
C TYR A 4 3.77 25.13 -14.56
N ALA A 5 3.27 26.26 -15.07
CA ALA A 5 2.07 26.88 -14.55
C ALA A 5 0.96 26.67 -15.58
N HIS A 6 0.07 25.70 -15.30
CA HIS A 6 -1.36 25.64 -15.70
C HIS A 6 -1.93 24.29 -16.16
N HIS A 7 -1.16 23.20 -16.20
CA HIS A 7 -1.80 21.87 -16.19
C HIS A 7 -2.00 21.41 -14.74
N ASP A 8 -3.20 20.92 -14.41
CA ASP A 8 -3.43 20.19 -13.18
C ASP A 8 -2.54 18.94 -13.23
N ASP A 9 -1.54 18.86 -12.34
CA ASP A 9 -0.59 17.73 -12.29
C ASP A 9 -1.33 16.39 -12.18
N ARG A 10 -2.56 16.40 -11.63
CA ARG A 10 -3.47 15.25 -11.63
C ARG A 10 -3.89 14.84 -13.05
N SER A 11 -4.29 15.78 -13.90
CA SER A 11 -4.71 15.49 -15.28
C SER A 11 -3.57 14.89 -16.10
N LEU A 12 -2.36 15.45 -16.01
CA LEU A 12 -1.20 14.92 -16.75
C LEU A 12 -0.80 13.52 -16.26
N ALA A 13 -0.84 13.28 -14.94
CA ALA A 13 -0.60 11.97 -14.37
C ALA A 13 -1.64 10.95 -14.85
N LEU A 14 -2.93 11.31 -14.86
CA LEU A 14 -4.00 10.40 -15.28
C LEU A 14 -3.98 10.12 -16.79
N GLU A 15 -3.57 11.08 -17.63
CA GLU A 15 -3.48 10.94 -19.09
C GLU A 15 -2.47 9.87 -19.55
N ILE A 16 -1.37 9.67 -18.82
CA ILE A 16 -0.31 8.73 -19.21
C ILE A 16 -0.54 7.30 -18.68
N ILE A 17 -1.37 7.14 -17.65
CA ILE A 17 -1.57 5.85 -16.98
C ILE A 17 -2.18 4.77 -17.90
N PRO A 18 -3.16 5.05 -18.78
CA PRO A 18 -3.69 4.03 -19.69
C PRO A 18 -2.60 3.37 -20.56
N SER A 19 -1.72 4.18 -21.16
CA SER A 19 -0.57 3.67 -21.94
C SER A 19 0.38 2.83 -21.07
N TRP A 20 0.51 3.14 -19.77
CA TRP A 20 1.30 2.34 -18.85
C TRP A 20 0.63 1.02 -18.48
N LEU A 21 -0.70 1.00 -18.35
CA LEU A 21 -1.45 -0.25 -18.11
C LEU A 21 -1.38 -1.19 -19.32
N ASP A 22 -1.40 -0.67 -20.54
CA ASP A 22 -1.18 -1.51 -21.74
C ASP A 22 0.23 -2.13 -21.75
N TRP A 23 1.24 -1.39 -21.26
CA TRP A 23 2.61 -1.90 -21.13
C TRP A 23 2.76 -2.93 -20.01
N VAL A 24 2.02 -2.77 -18.90
CA VAL A 24 1.98 -3.71 -17.76
C VAL A 24 1.64 -5.14 -18.22
N GLU A 25 0.74 -5.29 -19.20
CA GLU A 25 0.32 -6.61 -19.72
C GLU A 25 1.45 -7.37 -20.45
N GLN A 26 2.55 -6.69 -20.78
CA GLN A 26 3.72 -7.27 -21.44
C GLN A 26 4.86 -7.63 -20.46
N GLN A 27 4.69 -7.35 -19.16
CA GLN A 27 5.72 -7.57 -18.15
C GLN A 27 5.51 -8.89 -17.40
N ASP A 28 6.57 -9.36 -16.73
CA ASP A 28 6.40 -10.38 -15.68
C ASP A 28 5.63 -9.81 -14.48
N MET A 29 5.27 -10.66 -13.52
CA MET A 29 4.42 -10.25 -12.38
C MET A 29 5.04 -9.10 -11.56
N ALA A 30 6.36 -9.13 -11.37
CA ALA A 30 7.08 -8.10 -10.64
C ALA A 30 7.11 -6.78 -11.41
N GLY A 31 7.43 -6.82 -12.71
CA GLY A 31 7.40 -5.65 -13.59
C GLY A 31 6.02 -5.04 -13.70
N ALA A 32 4.98 -5.87 -13.84
CA ALA A 32 3.58 -5.46 -13.84
C ALA A 32 3.22 -4.72 -12.54
N TYR A 33 3.53 -5.31 -11.38
CA TYR A 33 3.31 -4.69 -10.08
C TYR A 33 4.02 -3.35 -9.94
N MET A 34 5.29 -3.27 -10.35
CA MET A 34 6.09 -2.07 -10.22
C MET A 34 5.59 -0.95 -11.12
N ALA A 35 5.19 -1.27 -12.35
CA ALA A 35 4.60 -0.33 -13.27
C ALA A 35 3.23 0.19 -12.77
N THR A 36 2.36 -0.68 -12.27
CA THR A 36 1.10 -0.26 -11.63
C THR A 36 1.35 0.56 -10.36
N TRP A 37 2.41 0.26 -9.60
CA TRP A 37 2.78 1.05 -8.41
C TRP A 37 3.22 2.47 -8.77
N ILE A 38 3.96 2.64 -9.87
CA ILE A 38 4.36 3.98 -10.34
C ILE A 38 3.12 4.81 -10.70
N ALA A 39 2.12 4.21 -11.35
CA ALA A 39 0.83 4.86 -11.59
C ALA A 39 0.13 5.25 -10.28
N PHE A 40 0.07 4.34 -9.30
CA PHE A 40 -0.51 4.63 -8.00
C PHE A 40 0.26 5.72 -7.23
N ASN A 41 1.59 5.77 -7.35
CA ASN A 41 2.41 6.85 -6.81
C ASN A 41 2.03 8.21 -7.36
N ALA A 42 1.85 8.32 -8.69
CA ALA A 42 1.39 9.56 -9.30
C ALA A 42 0.00 9.96 -8.76
N ILE A 43 -0.92 9.01 -8.62
CA ILE A 43 -2.27 9.23 -8.07
C ILE A 43 -2.20 9.74 -6.63
N TYR A 44 -1.53 9.03 -5.72
CA TYR A 44 -1.57 9.44 -4.30
C TYR A 44 -0.81 10.74 -4.04
N VAL A 45 0.20 11.07 -4.86
CA VAL A 45 0.88 12.37 -4.79
C VAL A 45 -0.05 13.49 -5.25
N ALA A 46 -0.75 13.30 -6.37
CA ALA A 46 -1.72 14.27 -6.87
C ALA A 46 -2.90 14.49 -5.89
N GLU A 47 -3.40 13.42 -5.27
CA GLU A 47 -4.52 13.48 -4.32
C GLU A 47 -4.18 14.16 -2.99
N TYR A 48 -2.91 14.17 -2.60
CA TYR A 48 -2.50 14.72 -1.31
C TYR A 48 -2.44 16.26 -1.31
N LYS A 49 -2.33 16.92 -2.49
CA LYS A 49 -2.38 18.38 -2.75
C LYS A 49 -1.58 19.32 -1.81
N ARG A 50 -0.74 18.80 -0.90
CA ARG A 50 0.11 19.57 -0.01
C ARG A 50 1.55 19.61 -0.52
N PRO A 51 2.24 20.75 -0.44
CA PRO A 51 3.66 20.81 -0.76
C PRO A 51 4.45 19.84 0.12
N TYR A 52 5.40 19.10 -0.47
CA TYR A 52 6.36 18.27 0.27
C TYR A 52 7.15 19.05 1.32
N ALA A 53 7.22 20.38 1.18
CA ALA A 53 7.74 21.27 2.20
C ALA A 53 6.98 22.60 2.16
N GLU A 54 6.26 22.92 3.23
CA GLU A 54 5.79 24.29 3.45
C GLU A 54 6.87 25.07 4.18
N ARG A 55 7.42 26.10 3.52
CA ARG A 55 8.28 27.06 4.21
C ARG A 55 7.35 27.88 5.11
N ALA A 56 7.38 27.61 6.42
CA ALA A 56 6.58 28.36 7.38
C ALA A 56 6.90 29.86 7.23
N LYS A 57 5.97 30.63 6.64
CA LYS A 57 6.19 32.06 6.36
C LYS A 57 6.39 32.85 7.66
N ASN A 58 5.80 32.39 8.78
CA ASN A 58 5.84 33.04 10.10
C ASN A 58 5.81 32.06 11.31
N GLY A 59 6.15 30.77 11.11
CA GLY A 59 6.13 29.79 12.21
C GLY A 59 7.33 29.94 13.15
N PRO A 60 7.21 29.61 14.45
CA PRO A 60 8.36 29.59 15.35
C PRO A 60 9.43 28.68 14.76
N LYS A 61 10.64 29.22 14.59
CA LYS A 61 11.83 28.43 14.29
C LYS A 61 12.01 27.50 15.48
N TYR A 62 11.53 26.26 15.41
CA TYR A 62 11.72 25.28 16.47
C TYR A 62 13.20 25.27 16.86
N PRO A 63 13.54 25.28 18.16
CA PRO A 63 14.92 25.31 18.60
C PRO A 63 15.69 24.13 18.02
N LYS A 64 16.87 24.45 17.50
CA LYS A 64 17.83 23.53 16.90
C LYS A 64 18.53 22.76 18.01
N GLU A 65 18.06 21.57 18.34
CA GLU A 65 18.96 20.62 18.99
C GLU A 65 20.03 20.24 17.95
N PRO A 66 21.33 20.38 18.28
CA PRO A 66 22.37 19.80 17.45
C PRO A 66 22.07 18.30 17.31
N ASN A 67 22.20 17.76 16.09
CA ASN A 67 22.24 16.30 15.98
C ASN A 67 23.48 15.76 16.72
N GLU A 68 23.61 14.43 16.80
CA GLU A 68 24.77 13.75 17.41
C GLU A 68 26.15 14.18 16.85
N TYR A 69 26.17 14.91 15.72
CA TYR A 69 27.36 15.47 15.07
C TYR A 69 27.52 16.98 15.28
N GLY A 70 26.74 17.62 16.15
CA GLY A 70 26.83 19.06 16.42
C GLY A 70 26.24 19.96 15.31
N LEU A 71 25.57 19.40 14.31
CA LEU A 71 25.03 20.15 13.17
C LEU A 71 23.65 20.74 13.50
N LYS A 72 23.51 22.04 13.23
CA LYS A 72 22.30 22.83 13.42
C LYS A 72 21.37 22.74 12.20
N LEU A 73 20.68 21.62 12.04
CA LEU A 73 19.73 21.40 10.93
C LEU A 73 18.41 22.16 11.17
N ILE A 74 17.80 22.66 10.09
CA ILE A 74 16.43 23.21 10.15
C ILE A 74 15.47 22.03 10.19
N ARG A 75 14.73 21.87 11.29
CA ARG A 75 13.61 20.93 11.34
C ARG A 75 12.46 21.50 10.52
N LEU A 76 12.41 21.14 9.24
CA LEU A 76 11.20 21.32 8.45
C LEU A 76 10.12 20.46 9.12
N GLN A 77 8.86 20.93 9.18
CA GLN A 77 7.77 19.98 9.37
C GLN A 77 7.93 18.95 8.26
N GLY A 78 8.26 17.72 8.63
CA GLY A 78 8.61 16.69 7.67
C GLY A 78 7.43 16.51 6.71
N PRO A 79 7.70 16.22 5.42
CA PRO A 79 6.63 15.81 4.53
C PRO A 79 5.80 14.69 5.19
N PRO A 80 4.51 14.59 4.85
CA PRO A 80 3.73 13.42 5.23
C PRO A 80 4.50 12.14 4.87
N SER A 81 4.43 11.13 5.73
CA SER A 81 4.96 9.82 5.34
C SER A 81 4.21 9.32 4.10
N GLU A 82 4.88 8.56 3.24
CA GLU A 82 4.26 7.97 2.06
C GLU A 82 3.01 7.13 2.43
N ARG A 83 3.09 6.37 3.53
CA ARG A 83 1.94 5.65 4.09
C ARG A 83 0.77 6.58 4.46
N CYS A 84 1.04 7.79 4.98
CA CYS A 84 -0.01 8.77 5.24
C CYS A 84 -0.67 9.26 3.96
N MET A 85 0.11 9.49 2.89
CA MET A 85 -0.44 9.86 1.59
C MET A 85 -1.30 8.74 1.00
N ILE A 86 -0.80 7.50 1.02
CA ILE A 86 -1.54 6.31 0.57
C ILE A 86 -2.87 6.17 1.32
N ARG A 87 -2.86 6.20 2.66
CA ARG A 87 -4.07 6.09 3.47
C ARG A 87 -5.04 7.24 3.23
N HIS A 88 -4.55 8.46 3.04
CA HIS A 88 -5.38 9.61 2.68
C HIS A 88 -6.08 9.40 1.34
N THR A 89 -5.35 8.94 0.33
CA THR A 89 -5.89 8.61 -0.99
C THR A 89 -6.95 7.51 -0.90
N LEU A 90 -6.65 6.37 -0.25
CA LEU A 90 -7.63 5.30 -0.07
C LEU A 90 -8.84 5.73 0.78
N GLY A 91 -8.65 6.68 1.71
CA GLY A 91 -9.71 7.29 2.50
C GLY A 91 -10.73 8.04 1.66
N LYS A 92 -10.33 8.60 0.51
CA LYS A 92 -11.20 9.31 -0.43
C LYS A 92 -12.05 8.39 -1.32
N LEU A 93 -11.74 7.10 -1.38
CA LEU A 93 -12.53 6.15 -2.18
C LEU A 93 -13.99 6.14 -1.70
N PRO A 94 -14.97 6.13 -2.62
CA PRO A 94 -16.37 6.09 -2.26
C PRO A 94 -16.72 4.76 -1.57
N PRO A 95 -17.75 4.71 -0.70
CA PRO A 95 -18.11 3.50 0.04
C PRO A 95 -18.32 2.26 -0.85
N TYR A 96 -19.02 2.38 -1.98
CA TYR A 96 -19.27 1.24 -2.86
C TYR A 96 -17.96 0.61 -3.37
N PHE A 97 -16.96 1.43 -3.69
CA PHE A 97 -15.68 0.93 -4.21
C PHE A 97 -14.81 0.36 -3.09
N LYS A 98 -14.88 0.92 -1.88
CA LYS A 98 -14.24 0.29 -0.71
C LYS A 98 -14.84 -1.08 -0.42
N TRP A 99 -16.16 -1.24 -0.54
CA TRP A 99 -16.82 -2.54 -0.45
C TRP A 99 -16.28 -3.49 -1.52
N GLU A 100 -16.16 -3.03 -2.77
CA GLU A 100 -15.67 -3.83 -3.89
C GLU A 100 -14.24 -4.30 -3.66
N LEU A 101 -13.39 -3.41 -3.16
CA LEU A 101 -12.00 -3.68 -2.86
C LEU A 101 -11.83 -4.74 -1.76
N LEU A 102 -12.68 -4.73 -0.72
CA LEU A 102 -12.66 -5.75 0.34
C LEU A 102 -13.17 -7.12 -0.15
N ASN A 103 -14.01 -7.14 -1.19
CA ASN A 103 -14.57 -8.35 -1.79
C ASN A 103 -13.89 -8.77 -3.10
N LEU A 104 -12.79 -8.11 -3.47
CA LEU A 104 -12.10 -8.37 -4.72
C LEU A 104 -11.62 -9.82 -4.74
N SER A 105 -12.06 -10.58 -5.73
CA SER A 105 -11.78 -12.02 -5.82
C SER A 105 -10.28 -12.29 -5.90
N SER A 106 -9.82 -13.33 -5.20
CA SER A 106 -8.43 -13.77 -5.27
C SER A 106 -8.17 -14.47 -6.61
N PRO A 107 -7.10 -14.10 -7.34
CA PRO A 107 -6.70 -14.82 -8.55
C PRO A 107 -6.03 -16.18 -8.25
N THR A 108 -5.65 -16.45 -7.00
CA THR A 108 -4.91 -17.67 -6.62
C THR A 108 -5.81 -18.76 -6.06
N LYS A 109 -6.94 -18.41 -5.45
CA LYS A 109 -7.85 -19.38 -4.84
C LYS A 109 -9.31 -19.00 -5.07
N LYS A 110 -10.05 -19.91 -5.73
CA LYS A 110 -11.48 -19.74 -6.01
C LYS A 110 -12.28 -19.66 -4.70
N GLY A 111 -13.12 -18.63 -4.59
CA GLY A 111 -13.98 -18.41 -3.42
C GLY A 111 -13.34 -17.57 -2.31
N ASP A 112 -12.03 -17.30 -2.40
CA ASP A 112 -11.34 -16.36 -1.51
C ASP A 112 -11.34 -14.95 -2.12
N THR A 113 -11.23 -13.92 -1.28
CA THR A 113 -10.89 -12.55 -1.69
C THR A 113 -9.39 -12.30 -1.55
N CYS A 114 -8.85 -11.33 -2.27
CA CYS A 114 -7.45 -10.92 -2.16
C CYS A 114 -7.07 -10.58 -0.71
N LEU A 115 -7.93 -9.85 0.01
CA LEU A 115 -7.67 -9.50 1.40
C LEU A 115 -7.74 -10.72 2.32
N SER A 116 -8.65 -11.67 2.04
CA SER A 116 -8.78 -12.89 2.82
C SER A 116 -7.58 -13.83 2.67
N PHE A 117 -6.93 -13.84 1.50
CA PHE A 117 -5.65 -14.50 1.28
C PHE A 117 -4.58 -13.94 2.25
N PHE A 118 -4.44 -12.61 2.30
CA PHE A 118 -3.48 -11.97 3.23
C PHE A 118 -3.84 -12.21 4.70
N ALA A 119 -5.12 -12.22 5.05
CA ALA A 119 -5.56 -12.42 6.43
C ALA A 119 -5.28 -13.84 6.97
N ARG A 120 -5.26 -14.85 6.10
CA ARG A 120 -5.18 -16.27 6.48
C ARG A 120 -3.88 -16.97 6.10
N ARG A 121 -3.04 -16.35 5.27
CA ARG A 121 -1.75 -16.94 4.91
C ARG A 121 -0.79 -16.97 6.09
N ILE A 122 0.13 -17.94 6.06
CA ILE A 122 1.33 -17.98 6.89
C ILE A 122 2.47 -17.37 6.07
N PRO A 123 3.04 -16.23 6.49
CA PRO A 123 4.16 -15.62 5.78
C PRO A 123 5.43 -16.48 5.85
N VAL A 124 6.23 -16.41 4.80
CA VAL A 124 7.54 -17.08 4.69
C VAL A 124 8.64 -16.02 4.68
N TRP A 125 9.73 -16.29 5.39
CA TRP A 125 10.95 -15.49 5.40
C TRP A 125 12.16 -16.42 5.42
N GLN A 126 13.04 -16.31 4.42
CA GLN A 126 14.23 -17.19 4.31
C GLN A 126 13.85 -18.67 4.37
N ASP A 127 12.90 -19.07 3.51
CA ASP A 127 12.38 -20.44 3.42
C ASP A 127 11.73 -20.99 4.71
N THR A 128 11.49 -20.13 5.70
CA THR A 128 10.87 -20.51 6.98
C THR A 128 9.49 -19.89 7.11
N GLU A 129 8.48 -20.74 7.37
CA GLU A 129 7.12 -20.30 7.71
C GLU A 129 7.09 -19.72 9.13
N ILE A 130 6.54 -18.51 9.25
CA ILE A 130 6.39 -17.81 10.52
C ILE A 130 4.90 -17.66 10.80
N ALA A 131 4.33 -18.62 11.53
CA ALA A 131 2.92 -18.61 11.92
C ALA A 131 2.67 -17.77 13.18
N GLN A 132 3.66 -17.67 14.07
CA GLN A 132 3.59 -16.92 15.32
C GLN A 132 4.93 -16.26 15.64
N ASP A 133 4.88 -15.12 16.33
CA ASP A 133 6.05 -14.46 16.90
C ASP A 133 6.39 -14.98 18.32
N GLU A 134 7.45 -14.44 18.93
CA GLU A 134 7.86 -14.76 20.31
C GLU A 134 6.76 -14.48 21.36
N LEU A 135 5.87 -13.52 21.07
CA LEU A 135 4.75 -13.14 21.92
C LEU A 135 3.48 -13.96 21.64
N LYS A 136 3.56 -15.00 20.80
CA LYS A 136 2.44 -15.85 20.37
C LYS A 136 1.35 -15.11 19.60
N GLN A 137 1.67 -13.97 19.01
CA GLN A 137 0.80 -13.27 18.08
C GLN A 137 0.76 -14.02 16.76
N LEU A 138 -0.41 -14.11 16.14
CA LEU A 138 -0.54 -14.68 14.81
C LEU A 138 0.12 -13.76 13.78
N VAL A 139 1.04 -14.32 13.00
CA VAL A 139 1.73 -13.61 11.94
C VAL A 139 0.99 -13.91 10.63
N ASN A 140 0.38 -12.88 10.05
CA ASN A 140 -0.33 -12.94 8.77
C ASN A 140 0.09 -11.76 7.87
N GLY A 141 -0.56 -11.56 6.73
CA GLY A 141 -0.28 -10.43 5.85
C GLY A 141 1.07 -10.55 5.15
N VAL A 142 1.92 -9.52 5.23
CA VAL A 142 3.21 -9.47 4.49
C VAL A 142 4.36 -9.08 5.42
N ILE A 143 5.38 -9.95 5.49
CA ILE A 143 6.64 -9.67 6.19
C ILE A 143 7.42 -8.58 5.46
N ASN A 144 7.96 -7.62 6.20
CA ASN A 144 8.93 -6.65 5.69
C ASN A 144 10.33 -7.27 5.77
N VAL A 145 10.83 -7.74 4.63
CA VAL A 145 12.10 -8.51 4.58
C VAL A 145 13.31 -7.69 5.04
N ARG A 146 13.27 -6.36 4.84
CA ARG A 146 14.37 -5.46 5.21
C ARG A 146 14.42 -5.16 6.71
N ARG A 147 13.27 -5.18 7.37
CA ARG A 147 13.14 -4.84 8.79
C ARG A 147 13.15 -6.06 9.71
N THR A 148 12.88 -7.24 9.15
CA THR A 148 12.92 -8.49 9.89
C THR A 148 14.37 -8.94 10.06
N LEU A 149 14.81 -9.02 11.32
CA LEU A 149 16.18 -9.40 11.67
C LEU A 149 16.30 -10.91 11.94
N ASN A 150 15.25 -11.52 12.47
CA ASN A 150 15.15 -12.94 12.76
C ASN A 150 13.66 -13.37 12.74
N GLN A 151 13.43 -14.68 12.75
CA GLN A 151 12.10 -15.29 12.65
C GLN A 151 11.22 -15.11 13.90
N ASP A 152 11.83 -14.93 15.09
CA ASP A 152 11.12 -14.85 16.36
C ASP A 152 10.52 -13.46 16.59
N THR A 153 11.14 -12.43 16.00
CA THR A 153 10.70 -11.04 16.03
C THR A 153 10.49 -10.50 14.60
N PRO A 154 9.50 -11.02 13.86
CA PRO A 154 9.24 -10.55 12.50
C PRO A 154 8.74 -9.11 12.53
N HIS A 155 9.06 -8.34 11.49
CA HIS A 155 8.42 -7.05 11.26
C HIS A 155 7.47 -7.19 10.07
N TRP A 156 6.15 -7.15 10.28
CA TRP A 156 5.17 -7.41 9.22
C TRP A 156 4.07 -6.35 9.16
N THR A 157 3.30 -6.38 8.07
CA THR A 157 2.03 -5.66 7.93
C THR A 157 0.89 -6.67 8.08
N PRO A 158 0.14 -6.66 9.21
CA PRO A 158 -0.96 -7.58 9.43
C PRO A 158 -2.24 -7.18 8.70
N VAL A 159 -3.16 -8.13 8.60
CA VAL A 159 -4.58 -7.88 8.30
C VAL A 159 -5.40 -8.26 9.53
N ASP A 160 -6.34 -7.40 9.92
CA ASP A 160 -7.24 -7.67 11.03
C ASP A 160 -8.29 -8.72 10.61
N LEU A 161 -8.03 -9.98 10.97
CA LEU A 161 -8.90 -11.10 10.62
C LEU A 161 -10.29 -10.96 11.25
N ASN A 162 -10.38 -10.44 12.48
CA ASN A 162 -11.66 -10.28 13.17
C ASN A 162 -12.53 -9.23 12.47
N ALA A 163 -11.93 -8.08 12.11
CA ALA A 163 -12.64 -7.05 11.37
C ALA A 163 -13.10 -7.54 9.98
N LEU A 164 -12.28 -8.37 9.32
CA LEU A 164 -12.63 -8.97 8.03
C LEU A 164 -13.77 -9.99 8.16
N GLU A 165 -13.72 -10.86 9.16
CA GLU A 165 -14.77 -11.86 9.41
C GLU A 165 -16.09 -11.20 9.79
N GLN A 166 -16.07 -10.19 10.66
CA GLN A 166 -17.25 -9.41 10.99
C GLN A 166 -17.86 -8.77 9.74
N PHE A 167 -17.04 -8.09 8.93
CA PHE A 167 -17.49 -7.51 7.65
C PHE A 167 -18.11 -8.56 6.72
N THR A 168 -17.50 -9.74 6.63
CA THR A 168 -17.99 -10.83 5.77
C THR A 168 -19.34 -11.37 6.22
N VAL A 169 -19.53 -11.54 7.54
CA VAL A 169 -20.81 -11.97 8.12
C VAL A 169 -21.91 -10.93 7.86
N GLU A 170 -21.64 -9.66 8.16
CA GLU A 170 -22.60 -8.56 7.93
C GLU A 170 -23.00 -8.47 6.44
N ALA A 171 -22.05 -8.65 5.53
CA ALA A 171 -22.31 -8.65 4.09
C ALA A 171 -23.19 -9.84 3.64
N ALA A 172 -22.97 -11.03 4.23
CA ALA A 172 -23.73 -12.24 3.90
C ALA A 172 -25.19 -12.17 4.42
N GLU A 173 -25.43 -11.45 5.50
CA GLU A 173 -26.77 -11.27 6.10
C GLU A 173 -27.63 -10.24 5.34
N GLY A 174 -27.11 -9.66 4.23
CA GLY A 174 -27.84 -8.68 3.41
C GLY A 174 -27.96 -7.31 4.07
N ALA A 175 -27.25 -7.07 5.17
CA ALA A 175 -27.08 -5.73 5.71
C ALA A 175 -26.19 -4.89 4.79
N THR A 176 -26.26 -3.56 4.89
CA THR A 176 -25.22 -2.68 4.33
C THR A 176 -24.06 -2.69 5.34
N PRO A 177 -23.00 -3.51 5.15
CA PRO A 177 -21.98 -3.67 6.17
C PRO A 177 -21.24 -2.35 6.39
N ASN A 178 -20.90 -2.06 7.64
CA ASN A 178 -20.06 -0.91 7.93
C ASN A 178 -18.63 -1.20 7.44
N ILE A 179 -18.14 -0.40 6.49
CA ILE A 179 -16.83 -0.63 5.87
C ILE A 179 -15.73 -0.29 6.88
N PRO A 180 -14.95 -1.27 7.36
CA PRO A 180 -13.95 -1.00 8.40
C PRO A 180 -12.80 -0.21 7.80
N THR A 181 -12.62 1.04 8.26
CA THR A 181 -11.52 1.91 7.78
C THR A 181 -10.14 1.28 8.03
N VAL A 182 -10.02 0.45 9.06
CA VAL A 182 -8.78 -0.30 9.36
C VAL A 182 -8.37 -1.23 8.20
N LEU A 183 -9.32 -1.95 7.60
CA LEU A 183 -9.03 -2.88 6.50
C LEU A 183 -8.59 -2.15 5.24
N VAL A 184 -9.23 -1.01 4.93
CA VAL A 184 -8.84 -0.16 3.79
C VAL A 184 -7.43 0.40 3.98
N ASN A 185 -7.08 0.83 5.20
CA ASN A 185 -5.73 1.29 5.52
C ASN A 185 -4.70 0.14 5.42
N GLN A 186 -5.06 -1.06 5.88
CA GLN A 186 -4.19 -2.24 5.81
C GLN A 186 -3.91 -2.66 4.37
N ILE A 187 -4.87 -2.53 3.44
CA ILE A 187 -4.61 -2.71 2.00
C ILE A 187 -3.48 -1.78 1.54
N GLY A 188 -3.55 -0.49 1.86
CA GLY A 188 -2.49 0.46 1.51
C GLY A 188 -1.12 0.09 2.10
N ASP A 189 -1.09 -0.33 3.37
CA ASP A 189 0.15 -0.74 4.03
C ASP A 189 0.73 -2.04 3.45
N LEU A 190 -0.13 -3.00 3.05
CA LEU A 190 0.26 -4.24 2.40
C LEU A 190 0.94 -3.96 1.07
N LEU A 191 0.28 -3.20 0.20
CA LEU A 191 0.81 -2.83 -1.12
C LEU A 191 2.14 -2.09 -0.99
N TYR A 192 2.25 -1.17 -0.04
CA TYR A 192 3.50 -0.48 0.26
C TYR A 192 4.62 -1.45 0.71
N THR A 193 4.27 -2.47 1.49
CA THR A 193 5.24 -3.45 1.99
C THR A 193 5.70 -4.39 0.89
N VAL A 194 4.78 -4.88 0.04
CA VAL A 194 5.10 -5.66 -1.17
C VAL A 194 6.04 -4.88 -2.09
N ARG A 195 5.74 -3.60 -2.33
CA ARG A 195 6.61 -2.70 -3.10
C ARG A 195 8.02 -2.62 -2.51
N ASN A 196 8.14 -2.40 -1.20
CA ASN A 196 9.46 -2.30 -0.55
C ASN A 196 10.25 -3.60 -0.65
N ASN A 197 9.58 -4.75 -0.52
CA ASN A 197 10.20 -6.05 -0.67
C ASN A 197 10.69 -6.29 -2.11
N LEU A 198 10.00 -5.76 -3.13
CA LEU A 198 10.45 -5.82 -4.53
C LEU A 198 11.65 -4.91 -4.80
N PHE A 199 11.59 -3.63 -4.39
CA PHE A 199 12.67 -2.66 -4.66
C PHE A 199 14.00 -2.99 -3.96
N HIS A 200 13.93 -3.65 -2.81
CA HIS A 200 15.09 -3.89 -1.96
C HIS A 200 15.38 -5.37 -1.71
N GLY A 201 14.60 -6.26 -2.33
CA GLY A 201 14.71 -7.69 -2.12
C GLY A 201 15.94 -8.25 -2.80
N CYS A 202 16.98 -8.52 -2.02
CA CYS A 202 17.96 -9.58 -2.27
C CYS A 202 17.25 -10.96 -2.23
N LYS A 203 16.24 -11.16 -3.07
CA LYS A 203 15.48 -12.41 -3.14
C LYS A 203 16.33 -13.43 -3.86
N VAL A 204 16.88 -14.35 -3.07
CA VAL A 204 17.45 -15.59 -3.57
C VAL A 204 16.29 -16.39 -4.18
N SER A 205 16.53 -17.11 -5.26
CA SER A 205 15.55 -17.81 -6.10
C SER A 205 14.76 -18.96 -5.40
N GLY A 206 14.68 -18.94 -4.06
CA GLY A 206 14.02 -19.94 -3.21
C GLY A 206 12.81 -19.44 -2.40
N ASP A 207 12.64 -18.13 -2.17
CA ASP A 207 11.55 -17.60 -1.30
C ASP A 207 10.15 -17.86 -1.92
N SER A 208 9.60 -19.05 -1.64
CA SER A 208 8.58 -19.73 -2.43
C SER A 208 7.13 -19.31 -2.15
N ASN A 209 6.88 -18.05 -1.78
CA ASN A 209 5.52 -17.53 -1.58
C ASN A 209 5.28 -16.16 -2.24
N ASP A 210 6.19 -15.76 -3.12
CA ASP A 210 6.15 -14.46 -3.76
C ASP A 210 5.10 -14.32 -4.85
N ASP A 211 4.87 -15.37 -5.63
CA ASP A 211 3.97 -15.28 -6.78
C ASP A 211 2.51 -15.04 -6.34
N GLU A 212 2.04 -15.77 -5.32
CA GLU A 212 0.68 -15.57 -4.81
C GLU A 212 0.50 -14.21 -4.12
N VAL A 213 1.51 -13.78 -3.36
CA VAL A 213 1.54 -12.43 -2.74
C VAL A 213 1.48 -11.36 -3.82
N LEU A 214 2.28 -11.49 -4.87
CA LEU A 214 2.32 -10.52 -5.96
C LEU A 214 1.02 -10.52 -6.78
N ARG A 215 0.44 -11.68 -7.09
CA ARG A 215 -0.84 -11.77 -7.81
C ARG A 215 -1.98 -11.09 -7.06
N ASN A 216 -2.14 -11.40 -5.77
CA ASN A 216 -3.21 -10.80 -4.96
C ASN A 216 -2.96 -9.30 -4.71
N ALA A 217 -1.70 -8.89 -4.51
CA ALA A 217 -1.36 -7.48 -4.35
C ALA A 217 -1.54 -6.68 -5.65
N LEU A 218 -1.15 -7.26 -6.79
CA LEU A 218 -1.31 -6.66 -8.11
C LEU A 218 -2.79 -6.44 -8.42
N GLU A 219 -3.65 -7.42 -8.12
CA GLU A 219 -5.08 -7.31 -8.38
C GLU A 219 -5.73 -6.17 -7.58
N LEU A 220 -5.41 -6.06 -6.28
CA LEU A 220 -5.83 -4.93 -5.45
C LEU A 220 -5.34 -3.59 -6.00
N LEU A 221 -4.05 -3.53 -6.38
CA LEU A 221 -3.43 -2.31 -6.88
C LEU A 221 -4.02 -1.88 -8.24
N ARG A 222 -4.27 -2.83 -9.14
CA ARG A 222 -4.93 -2.61 -10.43
C ARG A 222 -6.34 -2.09 -10.24
N ALA A 223 -7.14 -2.69 -9.36
CA ALA A 223 -8.49 -2.22 -9.07
C ALA A 223 -8.48 -0.74 -8.64
N ILE A 224 -7.58 -0.37 -7.71
CA ILE A 224 -7.45 1.01 -7.23
C ILE A 224 -7.04 1.96 -8.38
N VAL A 225 -6.02 1.61 -9.15
CA VAL A 225 -5.53 2.45 -10.24
C VAL A 225 -6.59 2.62 -11.33
N THR A 226 -7.24 1.54 -11.76
CA THR A 226 -8.33 1.55 -12.74
C THR A 226 -9.50 2.41 -12.28
N PHE A 227 -9.87 2.34 -11.00
CA PHE A 227 -10.88 3.21 -10.43
C PHE A 227 -10.53 4.69 -10.61
N TYR A 228 -9.31 5.10 -10.25
CA TYR A 228 -8.89 6.50 -10.37
C TYR A 228 -8.78 7.01 -11.80
N ILE A 229 -8.44 6.16 -12.77
CA ILE A 229 -8.42 6.53 -14.20
C ILE A 229 -9.83 6.80 -14.71
N ASN A 230 -10.78 5.94 -14.33
CA ASN A 230 -12.16 6.02 -14.79
C ASN A 230 -13.01 6.98 -13.95
N TRP A 231 -12.46 7.48 -12.84
CA TRP A 231 -13.15 8.41 -11.96
C TRP A 231 -13.16 9.81 -12.57
N THR A 232 -14.27 10.16 -13.18
CA THR A 232 -14.59 11.55 -13.54
C THR A 232 -15.31 12.21 -12.36
N ASP A 233 -14.75 13.30 -11.84
CA ASP A 233 -15.37 14.16 -10.81
C ASP A 233 -16.69 14.79 -11.29
#